data_AF-A0A956ZPJ1-F1
#
_entry.id   AF-A0A956ZPJ1-F1
#
_cell.length_a   1.000
_cell.length_b   1.000
_cell.length_c   1.000
_cell.angle_alpha   90.00
_cell.angle_beta   90.00
_cell.angle_gamma   90.00
#
_symmetry.space_group_name_H-M   'P 1'
#
loop_
_entity.id
_entity.type
_entity.pdbx_description
1 polymer ?
#
loop_
_entity_poly.entity_id
_entity_poly.type
_entity_poly.pdbx_seq_one_letter_code
_entity_poly.pdbx_strand_id
1 'polypeptide(L)'
;MFAGAEYESETERLYAIMTRAFQAGLAGTIAGVIFVGIGGRIAMRISGAINPEQAGAVTDSQNVVGDVTFGGTLTFIVFQGLLIGSLLAIVWFVVSRWIPGRMAVRIPLAACLAVLVGGSGIIDSGNVDFALLDPAWLHVAMFLGLVALAGGTTAALDAYLDGRLPVGETPSAILGGLAGLGLTFGLLLLVGFYFVPGAAQVGPPPWPAGLALIAVAVATCAGVAGFYRTGADGPANAARWQRIAGHWGVVAFGALGGLHLAGEVIGVL
;
A
#
# COMPACT_ATOMS: atom_id res chain seq x y z
N MET A 1 -11.47 12.01 -9.26
CA MET A 1 -10.50 11.26 -10.08
C MET A 1 -10.50 11.70 -11.55
N PHE A 2 -11.66 11.87 -12.20
CA PHE A 2 -11.75 12.38 -13.59
C PHE A 2 -12.76 13.53 -13.77
N ALA A 3 -13.15 14.20 -12.68
CA ALA A 3 -14.22 15.19 -12.71
C ALA A 3 -13.68 16.56 -13.16
N GLY A 4 -14.31 17.15 -14.17
CA GLY A 4 -14.09 18.54 -14.58
C GLY A 4 -13.19 18.75 -15.81
N ALA A 5 -12.63 17.69 -16.40
CA ALA A 5 -11.93 17.76 -17.67
C ALA A 5 -12.80 17.10 -18.76
N GLU A 6 -13.12 17.84 -19.81
CA GLU A 6 -13.67 17.27 -21.04
C GLU A 6 -12.55 16.55 -21.78
N TYR A 7 -12.75 15.27 -22.08
CA TYR A 7 -11.82 14.44 -22.85
C TYR A 7 -12.49 14.13 -24.18
N GLU A 8 -11.98 14.75 -25.26
CA GLU A 8 -12.59 14.69 -26.59
C GLU A 8 -12.28 13.36 -27.28
N SER A 9 -11.15 12.73 -26.97
CA SER A 9 -10.69 11.49 -27.62
C SER A 9 -10.57 10.28 -26.68
N GLU A 10 -10.74 9.07 -27.23
CA GLU A 10 -10.51 7.80 -26.51
C GLU A 10 -9.06 7.70 -26.00
N THR A 11 -8.13 8.21 -26.79
CA THR A 11 -6.71 8.29 -26.48
C THR A 11 -6.43 9.16 -25.25
N GLU A 12 -7.06 10.32 -25.12
CA GLU A 12 -6.94 11.17 -23.92
C GLU A 12 -7.45 10.47 -22.65
N ARG A 13 -8.56 9.73 -22.75
CA ARG A 13 -9.10 8.97 -21.62
C ARG A 13 -8.15 7.87 -21.16
N LEU A 14 -7.54 7.16 -22.12
CA LEU A 14 -6.52 6.15 -21.83
C LEU A 14 -5.32 6.80 -21.12
N TYR A 15 -4.82 7.92 -21.65
CA TYR A 15 -3.72 8.65 -21.03
C TYR A 15 -4.05 9.11 -19.61
N ALA A 16 -5.26 9.63 -19.37
CA ALA A 16 -5.67 10.00 -18.03
C ALA A 16 -5.60 8.80 -17.05
N ILE A 17 -6.04 7.61 -17.46
CA ILE A 17 -5.95 6.39 -16.64
C ILE A 17 -4.49 6.01 -16.37
N MET A 18 -3.64 6.05 -17.41
CA MET A 18 -2.23 5.69 -17.29
C MET A 18 -1.46 6.65 -16.40
N THR A 19 -1.67 7.97 -16.57
CA THR A 19 -1.07 9.01 -15.72
C THR A 19 -1.47 8.83 -14.26
N ARG A 20 -2.73 8.47 -13.99
CA ARG A 20 -3.20 8.16 -12.63
C ARG A 20 -2.53 6.92 -12.04
N ALA A 21 -2.44 5.84 -12.80
CA ALA A 21 -1.76 4.63 -12.35
C ALA A 21 -0.27 4.91 -12.07
N PHE A 22 0.37 5.69 -12.94
CA PHE A 22 1.76 6.11 -12.77
C PHE A 22 1.96 7.00 -11.53
N GLN A 23 1.07 7.98 -11.30
CA GLN A 23 1.09 8.83 -10.10
C GLN A 23 1.02 8.02 -8.81
N ALA A 24 0.04 7.12 -8.71
CA ALA A 24 -0.10 6.24 -7.56
C ALA A 24 1.12 5.31 -7.40
N GLY A 25 1.60 4.76 -8.52
CA GLY A 25 2.85 3.98 -8.62
C GLY A 25 4.05 4.71 -8.02
N LEU A 26 4.31 5.92 -8.49
CA LEU A 26 5.42 6.75 -8.06
C LEU A 26 5.28 7.13 -6.57
N ALA A 27 4.08 7.56 -6.15
CA ALA A 27 3.81 7.94 -4.77
C ALA A 27 4.04 6.78 -3.80
N GLY A 28 3.48 5.59 -4.08
CA GLY A 28 3.64 4.42 -3.23
C GLY A 28 5.07 3.87 -3.24
N THR A 29 5.75 3.90 -4.38
CA THR A 29 7.16 3.47 -4.48
C THR A 29 8.07 4.36 -3.65
N ILE A 30 7.94 5.68 -3.78
CA ILE A 30 8.72 6.64 -2.98
C ILE A 30 8.46 6.44 -1.48
N ALA A 31 7.17 6.33 -1.09
CA ALA A 31 6.80 6.10 0.29
C ALA A 31 7.35 4.77 0.84
N GLY A 32 7.28 3.69 0.06
CA GLY A 32 7.81 2.37 0.42
C GLY A 32 9.34 2.38 0.60
N VAL A 33 10.07 2.99 -0.35
CA VAL A 33 11.53 3.13 -0.24
C VAL A 33 11.92 3.91 1.03
N ILE A 34 11.22 5.00 1.33
CA ILE A 34 11.53 5.85 2.48
C ILE A 34 11.14 5.16 3.80
N PHE A 35 9.90 4.70 3.95
CA PHE A 35 9.40 4.27 5.27
C PHE A 35 9.53 2.77 5.50
N VAL A 36 9.37 1.94 4.47
CA VAL A 36 9.60 0.49 4.61
C VAL A 36 11.09 0.21 4.49
N GLY A 37 11.76 0.71 3.45
CA GLY A 37 13.20 0.48 3.22
C GLY A 37 14.10 1.17 4.25
N ILE A 38 14.21 2.50 4.16
CA ILE A 38 15.10 3.28 5.05
C ILE A 38 14.55 3.27 6.48
N GLY A 39 13.26 3.52 6.66
CA GLY A 39 12.60 3.54 7.96
C GLY A 39 12.69 2.20 8.69
N GLY A 40 12.47 1.08 7.99
CA GLY A 40 12.64 -0.26 8.57
C GLY A 40 14.07 -0.53 9.04
N ARG A 41 15.08 -0.08 8.28
CA ARG A 41 16.49 -0.19 8.70
C ARG A 41 16.80 0.67 9.93
N ILE A 42 16.26 1.88 10.00
CA ILE A 42 16.39 2.74 11.18
C ILE A 42 15.72 2.08 12.38
N ALA A 43 14.50 1.55 12.21
CA ALA A 43 13.78 0.85 13.26
C ALA A 43 14.56 -0.35 13.81
N MET A 44 15.07 -1.22 12.94
CA MET A 44 15.92 -2.35 13.36
C MET A 44 17.17 -1.90 14.11
N ARG A 45 17.80 -0.79 13.70
CA ARG A 45 18.96 -0.23 14.39
C ARG A 45 18.61 0.31 15.78
N ILE A 46 17.46 0.97 15.91
CA ILE A 46 16.93 1.44 17.20
C ILE A 46 16.66 0.23 18.11
N SER A 47 16.00 -0.81 17.59
CA SER A 47 15.71 -2.05 18.33
C SER A 47 16.98 -2.72 18.89
N GLY A 48 18.01 -2.86 18.07
CA GLY A 48 19.29 -3.42 18.51
C GLY A 48 20.03 -2.55 19.52
N ALA A 49 19.86 -1.22 19.47
CA ALA A 49 20.45 -0.32 20.46
C ALA A 49 19.71 -0.36 21.81
N ILE A 50 18.41 -0.67 21.81
CA ILE A 50 17.59 -0.82 23.01
C ILE A 50 17.82 -2.17 23.69
N ASN A 51 18.08 -3.22 22.90
CA ASN A 51 18.32 -4.59 23.38
C ASN A 51 19.78 -5.02 23.13
N PRO A 52 20.78 -4.42 23.79
CA PRO A 52 22.19 -4.68 23.51
C PRO A 52 22.60 -6.13 23.82
N GLU A 53 21.95 -6.81 24.78
CA GLU A 53 22.14 -8.24 25.04
C GLU A 53 21.72 -9.15 23.87
N GLN A 54 20.95 -8.65 22.91
CA GLN A 54 20.54 -9.35 21.69
C GLN A 54 21.30 -8.89 20.45
N ALA A 55 22.22 -7.93 20.59
CA ALA A 55 23.07 -7.51 19.49
C ALA A 55 23.93 -8.69 19.00
N GLY A 56 23.87 -8.96 17.68
CA GLY A 56 24.52 -10.13 17.08
C GLY A 56 23.61 -11.36 16.90
N ALA A 57 22.38 -11.36 17.44
CA ALA A 57 21.41 -12.40 17.15
C ALA A 57 20.99 -12.37 15.67
N VAL A 58 20.73 -13.53 15.09
CA VAL A 58 20.19 -13.64 13.73
C VAL A 58 18.67 -13.63 13.82
N THR A 59 18.02 -12.67 13.19
CA THR A 59 16.56 -12.61 13.09
C THR A 59 16.04 -13.66 12.12
N ASP A 60 14.73 -13.94 12.14
CA ASP A 60 14.09 -14.86 11.19
C ASP A 60 14.32 -14.45 9.71
N SER A 61 14.55 -13.16 9.48
CA SER A 61 14.90 -12.61 8.16
C SER A 61 16.39 -12.76 7.78
N GLN A 62 17.15 -13.60 8.50
CA GLN A 62 18.61 -13.79 8.33
C GLN A 62 19.44 -12.50 8.43
N ASN A 63 18.93 -11.47 9.12
CA ASN A 63 19.68 -10.26 9.39
C ASN A 63 20.27 -10.34 10.79
N VAL A 64 21.50 -9.86 10.96
CA VAL A 64 22.12 -9.76 12.28
C VAL A 64 21.60 -8.50 12.97
N VAL A 65 21.01 -8.64 14.15
CA VAL A 65 20.53 -7.53 14.97
C VAL A 65 21.69 -6.59 15.27
N GLY A 66 21.55 -5.33 14.85
CA GLY A 66 22.55 -4.27 15.07
C GLY A 66 23.60 -4.10 13.95
N ASP A 67 23.68 -5.02 12.98
CA ASP A 67 24.64 -4.90 11.88
C ASP A 67 24.00 -4.29 10.62
N VAL A 68 24.51 -3.14 10.19
CA VAL A 68 24.04 -2.43 9.00
C VAL A 68 25.11 -2.51 7.92
N THR A 69 25.09 -3.59 7.15
CA THR A 69 25.96 -3.70 5.98
C THR A 69 25.37 -2.89 4.82
N PHE A 70 26.24 -2.29 3.99
CA PHE A 70 25.81 -1.56 2.80
C PHE A 70 25.02 -2.49 1.85
N GLY A 71 25.52 -3.71 1.65
CA GLY A 71 24.86 -4.73 0.83
C GLY A 71 23.48 -5.12 1.37
N GLY A 72 23.37 -5.41 2.67
CA GLY A 72 22.08 -5.73 3.29
C GLY A 72 21.09 -4.57 3.23
N THR A 73 21.56 -3.33 3.43
CA THR A 73 20.73 -2.13 3.35
C THR A 73 20.19 -1.92 1.95
N LEU A 74 21.05 -2.02 0.92
CA LEU A 74 20.64 -1.88 -0.47
C LEU A 74 19.63 -2.97 -0.87
N THR A 75 19.90 -4.23 -0.51
CA THR A 75 18.96 -5.35 -0.73
C THR A 75 17.63 -5.08 -0.03
N PHE A 76 17.63 -4.61 1.21
CA PHE A 76 16.39 -4.35 1.92
C PHE A 76 15.58 -3.19 1.31
N ILE A 77 16.24 -2.13 0.88
CA ILE A 77 15.56 -1.01 0.20
C ILE A 77 15.01 -1.45 -1.16
N VAL A 78 15.79 -2.17 -1.95
CA VAL A 78 15.41 -2.59 -3.32
C VAL A 78 14.35 -3.67 -3.28
N PHE A 79 14.49 -4.68 -2.43
CA PHE A 79 13.50 -5.75 -2.33
C PHE A 79 12.33 -5.30 -1.44
N GLN A 80 12.52 -5.03 -0.15
CA GLN A 80 11.38 -4.72 0.71
C GLN A 80 10.76 -3.35 0.43
N GLY A 81 11.58 -2.30 0.31
CA GLY A 81 11.07 -0.95 0.05
C GLY A 81 10.29 -0.84 -1.27
N LEU A 82 10.84 -1.38 -2.36
CA LEU A 82 10.23 -1.30 -3.68
C LEU A 82 9.06 -2.27 -3.85
N LEU A 83 9.17 -3.51 -3.33
CA LEU A 83 8.09 -4.51 -3.42
C LEU A 83 6.87 -4.05 -2.61
N ILE A 84 7.07 -3.69 -1.35
CA ILE A 84 5.97 -3.23 -0.48
C ILE A 84 5.45 -1.87 -0.93
N GLY A 85 6.33 -0.97 -1.41
CA GLY A 85 5.92 0.29 -2.03
C GLY A 85 5.03 0.10 -3.27
N SER A 86 5.33 -0.91 -4.09
CA SER A 86 4.51 -1.28 -5.26
C SER A 86 3.15 -1.83 -4.84
N LEU A 87 3.12 -2.70 -3.81
CA LEU A 87 1.86 -3.20 -3.24
C LEU A 87 1.01 -2.04 -2.70
N LEU A 88 1.63 -1.14 -1.93
CA LEU A 88 0.97 0.05 -1.39
C LEU A 88 0.43 0.94 -2.50
N ALA A 89 1.17 1.12 -3.60
CA ALA A 89 0.72 1.89 -4.76
C ALA A 89 -0.55 1.28 -5.41
N ILE A 90 -0.60 -0.04 -5.57
CA ILE A 90 -1.77 -0.71 -6.16
C ILE A 90 -2.98 -0.60 -5.25
N VAL A 91 -2.81 -0.91 -3.95
CA VAL A 91 -3.88 -0.76 -2.97
C VAL A 91 -4.38 0.68 -2.98
N TRP A 92 -3.46 1.65 -2.94
CA TRP A 92 -3.79 3.07 -3.01
C TRP A 92 -4.55 3.44 -4.28
N PHE A 93 -4.10 3.01 -5.46
CA PHE A 93 -4.79 3.24 -6.73
C PHE A 93 -6.23 2.72 -6.69
N VAL A 94 -6.44 1.54 -6.11
CA VAL A 94 -7.76 0.90 -6.00
C VAL A 94 -8.67 1.62 -5.02
N VAL A 95 -8.18 1.98 -3.83
CA VAL A 95 -8.99 2.55 -2.74
C VAL A 95 -9.17 4.07 -2.85
N SER A 96 -8.21 4.78 -3.42
CA SER A 96 -8.16 6.25 -3.45
C SER A 96 -9.39 6.90 -4.09
N ARG A 97 -10.01 6.22 -5.06
CA ARG A 97 -11.24 6.66 -5.73
C ARG A 97 -12.43 6.78 -4.78
N TRP A 98 -12.44 6.00 -3.69
CA TRP A 98 -13.55 5.88 -2.75
C TRP A 98 -13.31 6.67 -1.46
N ILE A 99 -12.15 7.34 -1.34
CA ILE A 99 -11.79 8.16 -0.19
C ILE A 99 -12.16 9.63 -0.48
N PRO A 100 -12.65 10.40 0.50
CA PRO A 100 -12.95 11.82 0.33
C PRO A 100 -11.75 12.63 -0.19
N GLY A 101 -12.01 13.58 -1.09
CA GLY A 101 -10.96 14.32 -1.79
C GLY A 101 -10.20 15.39 -0.99
N ARG A 102 -10.68 15.80 0.19
CA ARG A 102 -10.01 16.83 1.00
C ARG A 102 -8.73 16.27 1.63
N MET A 103 -7.57 16.88 1.34
CA MET A 103 -6.26 16.40 1.83
C MET A 103 -6.21 16.17 3.35
N ALA A 104 -6.78 17.10 4.13
CA ALA A 104 -6.84 17.02 5.60
C ALA A 104 -7.56 15.76 6.12
N VAL A 105 -8.44 15.15 5.32
CA VAL A 105 -9.15 13.91 5.65
C VAL A 105 -8.51 12.72 4.94
N ARG A 106 -8.06 12.91 3.70
CA ARG A 106 -7.50 11.86 2.85
C ARG A 106 -6.21 11.27 3.41
N ILE A 107 -5.30 12.12 3.91
CA ILE A 107 -4.02 11.69 4.49
C ILE A 107 -4.21 10.82 5.75
N PRO A 108 -4.94 11.28 6.79
CA PRO A 108 -5.13 10.45 7.98
C PRO A 108 -5.93 9.18 7.70
N LEU A 109 -6.91 9.21 6.78
CA LEU A 109 -7.62 7.99 6.36
C LEU A 109 -6.69 7.00 5.65
N ALA A 110 -5.79 7.47 4.79
CA ALA A 110 -4.82 6.61 4.12
C ALA A 110 -3.82 5.99 5.12
N ALA A 111 -3.32 6.78 6.07
CA ALA A 111 -2.46 6.30 7.14
C ALA A 111 -3.17 5.24 7.99
N CYS A 112 -4.40 5.51 8.41
CA CYS A 112 -5.21 4.57 9.18
C CYS A 112 -5.48 3.28 8.39
N LEU A 113 -5.94 3.39 7.14
CA LEU A 113 -6.21 2.21 6.30
C LEU A 113 -4.94 1.39 6.06
N ALA A 114 -3.80 2.04 5.83
CA ALA A 114 -2.51 1.36 5.69
C ALA A 114 -2.15 0.58 6.96
N VAL A 115 -2.35 1.16 8.15
CA VAL A 115 -2.14 0.45 9.42
C VAL A 115 -3.08 -0.74 9.54
N LEU A 116 -4.38 -0.52 9.42
CA LEU A 116 -5.39 -1.56 9.63
C LEU A 116 -5.16 -2.78 8.73
N VAL A 117 -4.70 -2.55 7.50
CA VAL A 117 -4.54 -3.61 6.51
C VAL A 117 -3.10 -4.12 6.48
N GLY A 118 -2.14 -3.23 6.27
CA GLY A 118 -0.73 -3.57 6.10
C GLY A 118 -0.01 -3.89 7.40
N GLY A 119 -0.52 -3.43 8.54
CA GLY A 119 0.08 -3.71 9.85
C GLY A 119 0.14 -5.20 10.17
N SER A 120 -0.87 -5.98 9.74
CA SER A 120 -0.89 -7.43 9.90
C SER A 120 0.20 -8.18 9.12
N GLY A 121 0.78 -7.53 8.11
CA GLY A 121 1.93 -8.06 7.38
C GLY A 121 3.26 -7.83 8.10
N ILE A 122 3.26 -7.10 9.21
CA ILE A 122 4.47 -6.74 9.97
C ILE A 122 4.39 -7.24 11.41
N ILE A 123 3.23 -7.12 12.05
CA ILE A 123 3.00 -7.61 13.39
C ILE A 123 2.46 -9.04 13.28
N ASP A 124 3.23 -9.98 13.81
CA ASP A 124 2.90 -11.40 13.83
C ASP A 124 3.14 -11.93 15.23
N SER A 125 2.06 -12.40 15.87
CA SER A 125 2.09 -12.99 17.21
C SER A 125 2.84 -14.31 17.28
N GLY A 126 3.05 -14.97 16.14
CA GLY A 126 3.87 -16.18 16.01
C GLY A 126 5.36 -15.90 15.80
N ASN A 127 5.77 -14.64 15.58
CA ASN A 127 7.16 -14.31 15.28
C ASN A 127 7.97 -14.15 16.58
N VAL A 128 9.03 -14.96 16.69
CA VAL A 128 9.91 -15.00 17.87
C VAL A 128 10.65 -13.69 18.09
N ASP A 129 10.88 -12.88 17.04
CA ASP A 129 11.56 -11.59 17.13
C ASP A 129 10.80 -10.63 18.08
N PHE A 130 9.47 -10.64 18.08
CA PHE A 130 8.68 -9.80 18.99
C PHE A 130 8.72 -10.29 20.45
N ALA A 131 8.89 -11.59 20.67
CA ALA A 131 9.07 -12.16 22.00
C ALA A 131 10.45 -11.86 22.58
N LEU A 132 11.44 -11.64 21.72
CA LEU A 132 12.79 -11.26 22.12
C LEU A 132 12.90 -9.76 22.39
N LEU A 133 12.28 -8.91 21.59
CA LEU A 133 12.47 -7.46 21.67
C LEU A 133 11.66 -6.78 22.80
N ASP A 134 12.31 -6.45 23.93
CA ASP A 134 11.71 -5.69 25.03
C ASP A 134 11.97 -4.17 24.86
N PRO A 135 11.01 -3.27 25.14
CA PRO A 135 9.59 -3.54 25.33
C PRO A 135 8.84 -3.75 24.00
N ALA A 136 8.00 -4.80 23.94
CA ALA A 136 7.28 -5.19 22.73
C ALA A 136 6.35 -4.07 22.20
N TRP A 137 5.67 -3.34 23.09
CA TRP A 137 4.78 -2.24 22.71
C TRP A 137 5.48 -1.12 21.94
N LEU A 138 6.75 -0.87 22.22
CA LEU A 138 7.53 0.16 21.54
C LEU A 138 7.82 -0.26 20.09
N HIS A 139 8.17 -1.53 19.89
CA HIS A 139 8.42 -2.11 18.57
C HIS A 139 7.15 -2.12 17.72
N VAL A 140 6.03 -2.58 18.30
CA VAL A 140 4.71 -2.52 17.65
C VAL A 140 4.36 -1.09 17.24
N ALA A 141 4.50 -0.12 18.16
CA ALA A 141 4.21 1.28 17.89
C ALA A 141 5.10 1.86 16.78
N MET A 142 6.40 1.54 16.79
CA MET A 142 7.37 2.00 15.80
C MET A 142 7.04 1.47 14.41
N PHE A 143 6.81 0.16 14.28
CA PHE A 143 6.51 -0.46 12.98
C PHE A 143 5.15 -0.04 12.43
N LEU A 144 4.11 0.02 13.27
CA LEU A 144 2.81 0.55 12.84
C LEU A 144 2.90 2.04 12.49
N GLY A 145 3.76 2.80 13.18
CA GLY A 145 4.09 4.18 12.84
C GLY A 145 4.69 4.31 11.44
N LEU A 146 5.64 3.44 11.07
CA LEU A 146 6.20 3.42 9.71
C LEU A 146 5.14 3.10 8.65
N VAL A 147 4.23 2.17 8.92
CA VAL A 147 3.11 1.85 8.01
C VAL A 147 2.17 3.04 7.85
N ALA A 148 1.83 3.71 8.96
CA ALA A 148 1.00 4.91 8.95
C ALA A 148 1.64 6.02 8.11
N LEU A 149 2.94 6.26 8.30
CA LEU A 149 3.71 7.24 7.54
C LEU A 149 3.76 6.88 6.05
N ALA A 150 3.99 5.61 5.71
CA ALA A 150 3.98 5.16 4.32
C ALA A 150 2.62 5.43 3.64
N GLY A 151 1.51 5.07 4.29
CA GLY A 151 0.17 5.32 3.77
C GLY A 151 -0.17 6.81 3.65
N GLY A 152 0.11 7.59 4.68
CA GLY A 152 -0.12 9.03 4.71
C GLY A 152 0.72 9.78 3.66
N THR A 153 2.00 9.44 3.53
CA THR A 153 2.89 10.03 2.51
C THR A 153 2.48 9.63 1.11
N THR A 154 2.04 8.40 0.88
CA THR A 154 1.50 7.99 -0.44
C THR A 154 0.33 8.88 -0.83
N ALA A 155 -0.62 9.13 0.08
CA ALA A 155 -1.76 10.00 -0.18
C ALA A 155 -1.36 11.47 -0.39
N ALA A 156 -0.38 11.96 0.37
CA ALA A 156 0.13 13.33 0.23
C ALA A 156 0.85 13.53 -1.12
N LEU A 157 1.71 12.58 -1.51
CA LEU A 157 2.43 12.60 -2.77
C LEU A 157 1.48 12.46 -3.96
N ASP A 158 0.50 11.56 -3.90
CA ASP A 158 -0.52 11.43 -4.94
C ASP A 158 -1.28 12.75 -5.17
N ALA A 159 -1.74 13.40 -4.09
CA ALA A 159 -2.41 14.70 -4.18
C ALA A 159 -1.48 15.82 -4.70
N TYR A 160 -0.21 15.80 -4.32
CA TYR A 160 0.79 16.76 -4.80
C TYR A 160 1.11 16.57 -6.28
N LEU A 161 1.23 15.32 -6.74
CA LEU A 161 1.52 14.98 -8.14
C LEU A 161 0.32 15.24 -9.05
N ASP A 162 -0.90 15.07 -8.54
CA ASP A 162 -2.14 15.37 -9.27
C ASP A 162 -2.16 16.81 -9.81
N GLY A 163 -1.69 17.77 -9.01
CA GLY A 163 -1.65 19.18 -9.40
C GLY A 163 -0.46 19.58 -10.28
N ARG A 164 0.50 18.68 -10.54
CA ARG A 164 1.78 19.01 -11.20
C ARG A 164 2.04 18.28 -12.50
N LEU A 165 1.42 17.13 -12.72
CA LEU A 165 1.64 16.35 -13.94
C LEU A 165 0.56 16.71 -14.98
N PRO A 166 0.94 17.31 -16.13
CA PRO A 166 -0.01 17.63 -17.17
C PRO A 166 -0.64 16.36 -17.74
N VAL A 167 -1.96 16.36 -17.87
CA VAL A 167 -2.72 15.27 -18.51
C VAL A 167 -2.68 15.52 -20.01
N GLY A 168 -2.15 14.57 -20.80
CA GLY A 168 -2.29 14.58 -22.27
C GLY A 168 -1.02 14.82 -23.10
N GLU A 169 0.11 15.22 -22.52
CA GLU A 169 1.30 15.60 -23.30
C GLU A 169 2.41 14.54 -23.39
N THR A 170 2.34 13.45 -22.63
CA THR A 170 3.44 12.46 -22.57
C THR A 170 3.07 11.15 -23.27
N PRO A 171 3.34 11.01 -24.58
CA PRO A 171 3.23 9.73 -25.24
C PRO A 171 4.46 8.90 -24.87
N SER A 172 4.28 7.83 -24.10
CA SER A 172 5.22 6.73 -24.23
C SER A 172 4.56 5.41 -23.92
N ALA A 173 4.68 4.48 -24.87
CA ALA A 173 4.53 3.06 -24.61
C ALA A 173 5.37 2.60 -23.40
N ILE A 174 6.40 3.36 -23.03
CA ILE A 174 7.21 3.21 -21.82
C ILE A 174 6.37 3.43 -20.55
N LEU A 175 5.64 4.54 -20.40
CA LEU A 175 4.74 4.76 -19.25
C LEU A 175 3.67 3.67 -19.14
N GLY A 176 3.14 3.23 -20.28
CA GLY A 176 2.19 2.11 -20.33
C GLY A 176 2.81 0.77 -19.95
N GLY A 177 4.01 0.50 -20.46
CA GLY A 177 4.77 -0.71 -20.13
C GLY A 177 5.15 -0.74 -18.65
N LEU A 178 5.59 0.38 -18.08
CA LEU A 178 5.92 0.50 -16.65
C LEU A 178 4.69 0.36 -15.77
N ALA A 179 3.58 1.00 -16.13
CA ALA A 179 2.32 0.86 -15.39
C ALA A 179 1.78 -0.57 -15.48
N GLY A 180 1.83 -1.19 -16.67
CA GLY A 180 1.42 -2.58 -16.89
C GLY A 180 2.28 -3.56 -16.10
N LEU A 181 3.61 -3.44 -16.18
CA LEU A 181 4.55 -4.31 -15.47
C LEU A 181 4.43 -4.14 -13.95
N GLY A 182 4.33 -2.90 -13.46
CA GLY A 182 4.11 -2.60 -12.05
C GLY A 182 2.78 -3.18 -11.55
N LEU A 183 1.72 -3.07 -12.34
CA LEU A 183 0.41 -3.64 -12.01
C LEU A 183 0.45 -5.18 -12.00
N THR A 184 1.05 -5.81 -13.01
CA THR A 184 1.19 -7.28 -13.06
C THR A 184 1.99 -7.78 -11.88
N PHE A 185 3.16 -7.19 -11.63
CA PHE A 185 4.04 -7.65 -10.57
C PHE A 185 3.44 -7.41 -9.18
N GLY A 186 2.87 -6.22 -8.94
CA GLY A 186 2.23 -5.96 -7.67
C GLY A 186 0.92 -6.73 -7.48
N LEU A 187 0.22 -7.15 -8.55
CA LEU A 187 -0.91 -8.09 -8.43
C LEU A 187 -0.44 -9.46 -7.92
N LEU A 188 0.68 -9.98 -8.44
CA LEU A 188 1.25 -11.24 -7.96
C LEU A 188 1.63 -11.13 -6.47
N LEU A 189 2.24 -10.02 -6.07
CA LEU A 189 2.57 -9.75 -4.66
C LEU A 189 1.32 -9.68 -3.78
N LEU A 190 0.26 -9.02 -4.26
CA LEU A 190 -1.00 -8.90 -3.56
C LEU A 190 -1.66 -10.28 -3.37
N VAL A 191 -1.65 -11.12 -4.40
CA VAL A 191 -2.16 -12.49 -4.30
C VAL A 191 -1.36 -13.29 -3.27
N GLY A 192 -0.02 -13.21 -3.32
CA GLY A 192 0.86 -13.82 -2.34
C GLY A 192 0.50 -13.40 -0.91
N PHE A 193 0.43 -12.10 -0.66
CA PHE A 193 0.18 -11.53 0.66
C PHE A 193 -1.17 -11.94 1.26
N TYR A 194 -2.27 -11.89 0.48
CA TYR A 194 -3.61 -12.11 1.02
C TYR A 194 -4.11 -13.55 0.96
N PHE A 195 -3.51 -14.41 0.13
CA PHE A 195 -4.10 -15.72 -0.17
C PHE A 195 -3.12 -16.89 -0.09
N VAL A 196 -1.81 -16.65 -0.05
CA VAL A 196 -0.81 -17.72 -0.05
C VAL A 196 -0.16 -17.82 1.33
N PRO A 197 -0.43 -18.90 2.09
CA PRO A 197 0.25 -19.14 3.36
C PRO A 197 1.77 -19.14 3.19
N GLY A 198 2.48 -18.39 4.04
CA GLY A 198 3.94 -18.34 4.06
C GLY A 198 4.61 -17.51 2.96
N ALA A 199 3.85 -16.95 1.99
CA ALA A 199 4.44 -16.17 0.89
C ALA A 199 5.15 -14.88 1.34
N ALA A 200 4.73 -14.31 2.47
CA ALA A 200 5.34 -13.12 3.04
C ALA A 200 6.22 -13.42 4.28
N GLN A 201 6.44 -14.70 4.61
CA GLN A 201 7.03 -15.14 5.89
C GLN A 201 6.31 -14.58 7.13
N VAL A 202 5.05 -14.21 6.97
CA VAL A 202 4.13 -13.78 8.03
C VAL A 202 3.13 -14.91 8.26
N GLY A 203 2.45 -14.88 9.41
CA GLY A 203 1.39 -15.78 9.84
C GLY A 203 0.23 -15.99 8.83
N PRO A 204 -0.88 -16.60 9.26
CA PRO A 204 -1.96 -16.97 8.35
C PRO A 204 -2.47 -15.74 7.59
N PRO A 205 -2.62 -15.82 6.26
CA PRO A 205 -2.88 -14.62 5.45
C PRO A 205 -4.26 -14.04 5.76
N PRO A 206 -4.43 -12.70 5.71
CA PRO A 206 -5.70 -12.02 5.94
C PRO A 206 -6.67 -12.16 4.77
N TRP A 207 -7.03 -13.39 4.42
CA TRP A 207 -7.86 -13.71 3.25
C TRP A 207 -9.23 -13.00 3.23
N PRO A 208 -9.92 -12.71 4.36
CA PRO A 208 -11.17 -11.96 4.31
C PRO A 208 -10.95 -10.52 3.85
N ALA A 209 -9.86 -9.87 4.30
CA ALA A 209 -9.47 -8.55 3.81
C ALA A 209 -9.10 -8.61 2.33
N GLY A 210 -8.41 -9.67 1.90
CA GLY A 210 -8.13 -9.94 0.48
C GLY A 210 -9.40 -9.97 -0.39
N LEU A 211 -10.46 -10.67 0.05
CA LEU A 211 -11.73 -10.71 -0.68
C LEU A 211 -12.41 -9.35 -0.76
N ALA A 212 -12.40 -8.58 0.33
CA ALA A 212 -12.92 -7.21 0.33
C ALA A 212 -12.15 -6.33 -0.66
N LEU A 213 -10.82 -6.46 -0.73
CA LEU A 213 -9.98 -5.76 -1.68
C LEU A 213 -10.30 -6.14 -3.14
N ILE A 214 -10.55 -7.42 -3.42
CA ILE A 214 -10.99 -7.87 -4.75
C ILE A 214 -12.31 -7.19 -5.12
N ALA A 215 -13.28 -7.10 -4.19
CA ALA A 215 -14.55 -6.41 -4.45
C ALA A 215 -14.34 -4.92 -4.78
N VAL A 216 -13.43 -4.23 -4.05
CA VAL A 216 -13.06 -2.83 -4.36
C VAL A 216 -12.37 -2.74 -5.71
N ALA A 217 -11.45 -3.66 -6.03
CA ALA A 217 -10.74 -3.70 -7.31
C ALA A 217 -11.71 -3.88 -8.48
N VAL A 218 -12.67 -4.81 -8.38
CA VAL A 218 -13.72 -5.00 -9.39
C VAL A 218 -14.56 -3.74 -9.57
N ALA A 219 -14.97 -3.09 -8.47
CA ALA A 219 -15.71 -1.83 -8.53
C ALA A 219 -14.88 -0.71 -9.20
N THR A 220 -13.59 -0.63 -8.90
CA THR A 220 -12.66 0.34 -9.51
C THR A 220 -12.48 0.05 -10.99
N CYS A 221 -12.23 -1.20 -11.40
CA CYS A 221 -12.12 -1.60 -12.80
C CYS A 221 -13.40 -1.33 -13.58
N ALA A 222 -14.58 -1.62 -13.01
CA ALA A 222 -15.86 -1.30 -13.63
C ALA A 222 -16.07 0.21 -13.78
N GLY A 223 -15.63 1.00 -12.79
CA GLY A 223 -15.66 2.46 -12.85
C GLY A 223 -14.69 3.06 -13.87
N VAL A 224 -13.52 2.43 -14.07
CA VAL A 224 -12.53 2.81 -15.10
C VAL A 224 -13.03 2.42 -16.49
N ALA A 225 -13.55 1.22 -16.67
CA ALA A 225 -14.11 0.75 -17.94
C ALA A 225 -15.35 1.56 -18.35
N GLY A 226 -16.20 1.93 -17.38
CA GLY A 226 -17.31 2.85 -17.60
C GLY A 226 -16.84 4.22 -18.10
N PHE A 227 -15.88 4.83 -17.40
CA PHE A 227 -15.28 6.10 -17.81
C PHE A 227 -14.67 6.04 -19.21
N TYR A 228 -13.95 4.97 -19.54
CA TYR A 228 -13.36 4.78 -20.87
C TYR A 228 -14.44 4.78 -21.96
N ARG A 229 -15.51 3.98 -21.78
CA ARG A 229 -16.57 3.79 -22.77
C ARG A 229 -17.48 5.00 -22.95
N THR A 230 -17.93 5.61 -21.85
CA THR A 230 -19.00 6.62 -21.88
C THR A 230 -18.52 8.04 -21.56
N GLY A 231 -17.25 8.23 -21.21
CA GLY A 231 -16.75 9.52 -20.75
C GLY A 231 -17.32 9.92 -19.38
N ALA A 232 -17.33 11.22 -19.09
CA ALA A 232 -17.86 11.76 -17.84
C ALA A 232 -19.39 11.61 -17.71
N ASP A 233 -20.11 11.43 -18.83
CA ASP A 233 -21.57 11.44 -18.92
C ASP A 233 -22.22 10.04 -18.82
N GLY A 234 -21.50 9.06 -18.26
CA GLY A 234 -22.00 7.69 -18.12
C GLY A 234 -23.33 7.59 -17.34
N PRO A 235 -24.11 6.51 -17.55
CA PRO A 235 -25.45 6.37 -16.97
C PRO A 235 -25.41 6.49 -15.44
N ALA A 236 -26.12 7.49 -14.91
CA ALA A 236 -26.11 7.89 -13.50
C ALA A 236 -26.35 6.73 -12.52
N ASN A 237 -27.12 5.73 -12.94
CA ASN A 237 -27.43 4.53 -12.14
C ASN A 237 -26.24 3.56 -12.02
N ALA A 238 -25.46 3.36 -13.08
CA ALA A 238 -24.23 2.56 -13.02
C ALA A 238 -23.22 3.22 -12.07
N ALA A 239 -23.14 4.55 -12.08
CA ALA A 239 -22.30 5.32 -11.18
C ALA A 239 -22.77 5.27 -9.70
N ARG A 240 -24.04 4.97 -9.41
CA ARG A 240 -24.56 4.87 -8.04
C ARG A 240 -24.17 3.57 -7.37
N TRP A 241 -24.44 2.43 -8.01
CA TRP A 241 -24.09 1.11 -7.45
C TRP A 241 -22.59 0.94 -7.28
N GLN A 242 -21.79 1.39 -8.24
CA GLN A 242 -20.32 1.40 -8.13
C GLN A 242 -19.84 2.20 -6.91
N ARG A 243 -20.44 3.38 -6.65
CA ARG A 243 -20.11 4.20 -5.48
C ARG A 243 -20.43 3.49 -4.18
N ILE A 244 -21.60 2.86 -4.07
CA ILE A 244 -22.00 2.12 -2.88
C ILE A 244 -21.06 0.93 -2.66
N ALA A 245 -20.86 0.10 -3.68
CA ALA A 245 -19.99 -1.07 -3.62
C ALA A 245 -18.54 -0.70 -3.27
N GLY A 246 -17.99 0.34 -3.89
CA GLY A 246 -16.63 0.81 -3.62
C GLY A 246 -16.44 1.33 -2.20
N HIS A 247 -17.36 2.17 -1.70
CA HIS A 247 -17.28 2.69 -0.33
C HIS A 247 -17.40 1.57 0.72
N TRP A 248 -18.43 0.72 0.60
CA TRP A 248 -18.60 -0.38 1.55
C TRP A 248 -17.49 -1.42 1.45
N GLY A 249 -16.92 -1.63 0.26
CA GLY A 249 -15.75 -2.48 0.07
C GLY A 249 -14.53 -1.94 0.81
N VAL A 250 -14.24 -0.63 0.73
CA VAL A 250 -13.12 -0.02 1.49
C VAL A 250 -13.36 -0.09 2.99
N VAL A 251 -14.58 0.15 3.45
CA VAL A 251 -14.96 0.00 4.87
C VAL A 251 -14.76 -1.44 5.33
N ALA A 252 -15.25 -2.42 4.59
CA ALA A 252 -15.08 -3.84 4.90
C ALA A 252 -13.61 -4.25 4.90
N PHE A 253 -12.83 -3.75 3.93
CA PHE A 253 -11.40 -4.00 3.83
C PHE A 253 -10.64 -3.51 5.06
N GLY A 254 -10.88 -2.25 5.47
CA GLY A 254 -10.30 -1.70 6.69
C GLY A 254 -10.76 -2.41 7.96
N ALA A 255 -12.05 -2.75 8.06
CA ALA A 255 -12.60 -3.44 9.24
C ALA A 255 -12.04 -4.86 9.40
N LEU A 256 -12.01 -5.65 8.33
CA LEU A 256 -11.50 -7.02 8.36
C LEU A 256 -9.99 -7.06 8.60
N GLY A 257 -9.24 -6.15 7.97
CA GLY A 257 -7.81 -5.98 8.26
C GLY A 257 -7.58 -5.60 9.72
N GLY A 258 -8.33 -4.62 10.22
CA GLY A 258 -8.22 -4.14 11.59
C GLY A 258 -8.54 -5.21 12.65
N LEU A 259 -9.56 -6.04 12.41
CA LEU A 259 -9.88 -7.17 13.28
C LEU A 259 -8.74 -8.18 13.34
N HIS A 260 -8.12 -8.49 12.20
CA HIS A 260 -6.98 -9.39 12.14
C HIS A 260 -5.75 -8.79 12.84
N LEU A 261 -5.40 -7.53 12.53
CA LEU A 261 -4.30 -6.82 13.20
C LEU A 261 -4.50 -6.74 14.71
N ALA A 262 -5.71 -6.48 15.19
CA ALA A 262 -6.00 -6.45 16.62
C ALA A 262 -5.68 -7.79 17.29
N GLY A 263 -5.98 -8.91 16.62
CA GLY A 263 -5.60 -10.25 17.07
C GLY A 263 -4.08 -10.40 17.21
N GLU A 264 -3.33 -9.98 16.19
CA GLU A 264 -1.86 -10.07 16.21
C GLU A 264 -1.23 -9.18 17.29
N VAL A 265 -1.71 -7.93 17.44
CA VAL A 265 -1.21 -7.01 18.47
C VAL A 265 -1.51 -7.54 19.88
N ILE A 266 -2.70 -8.09 20.12
CA ILE A 266 -3.04 -8.70 21.41
C ILE A 266 -2.19 -9.95 21.68
N GLY A 267 -1.80 -10.69 20.65
CA GLY A 267 -0.93 -11.86 20.80
C GLY A 267 0.52 -11.50 21.12
N VAL A 268 0.99 -10.31 20.70
CA VAL A 268 2.35 -9.82 20.94
C VAL A 268 2.53 -9.15 22.31
N LEU A 269 1.49 -8.47 22.82
CA LEU A 269 1.54 -7.67 24.06
C LEU A 269 1.11 -8.46 25.30
#